data_AF-A0A800E8A9-F1
#
_entry.id   AF-A0A800E8A9-F1
#
_cell.length_a   1.000
_cell.length_b   1.000
_cell.length_c   1.000
_cell.angle_alpha   90.00
_cell.angle_beta   90.00
_cell.angle_gamma   90.00
#
_symmetry.space_group_name_H-M   'P 1'
#
loop_
_entity.id
_entity.type
_entity.pdbx_description
1 polymer ?
#
loop_
_entity_poly.entity_id
_entity_poly.type
_entity_poly.pdbx_seq_one_letter_code
_entity_poly.pdbx_strand_id
1 'polypeptide(L)' 'AAALGITSLERHITLDRSMYGSDQSASVEPTGFRNLVGAVRKIELAMGDGIKKTIEAETPIAENLRQHLDWK' A
#
# COMPACT_ATOMS: atom_id res chain seq x y z
N ALA A 1 3.68 5.07 -7.36
CA ALA A 1 5.03 5.59 -7.07
C ALA A 1 5.81 4.62 -6.19
N ALA A 2 5.45 4.41 -4.91
CA ALA A 2 6.16 3.46 -4.01
C ALA A 2 6.35 2.05 -4.60
N ALA A 3 5.29 1.46 -5.19
CA ALA A 3 5.36 0.15 -5.84
C ALA A 3 6.31 0.09 -7.06
N LEU A 4 6.71 1.24 -7.61
CA LEU A 4 7.61 1.35 -8.76
C LEU A 4 9.07 1.59 -8.34
N GLY A 5 9.41 1.40 -7.07
CA GLY A 5 10.79 1.48 -6.59
C GLY A 5 11.37 2.90 -6.55
N ILE A 6 10.53 3.91 -6.35
CA ILE A 6 11.03 5.27 -6.12
C ILE A 6 11.91 5.32 -4.87
N THR A 7 12.96 6.14 -4.91
CA THR A 7 13.85 6.35 -3.75
C THR A 7 13.44 7.56 -2.91
N SER A 8 12.70 8.50 -3.51
CA SER A 8 12.24 9.72 -2.86
C SER A 8 10.82 10.08 -3.29
N LEU A 9 10.05 10.66 -2.37
CA LEU A 9 8.70 11.16 -2.58
C LEU A 9 8.58 12.55 -1.95
N GLU A 10 8.23 13.55 -2.76
CA GLU A 10 8.07 14.93 -2.31
C GLU A 10 6.62 15.41 -2.50
N ARG A 11 6.12 16.16 -1.52
CA ARG A 11 4.81 16.82 -1.56
C ARG A 11 4.87 18.13 -0.77
N HIS A 12 4.16 19.15 -1.24
CA HIS A 12 3.87 20.33 -0.42
C HIS A 12 2.97 19.96 0.76
N ILE A 13 3.25 20.52 1.93
CA ILE A 13 2.50 20.30 3.17
C ILE A 13 1.87 21.63 3.60
N THR A 14 0.65 21.58 4.11
CA THR A 14 -0.04 22.71 4.71
C THR A 14 -0.69 22.33 6.03
N LEU A 15 -1.01 23.32 6.86
CA LEU A 15 -1.84 23.13 8.05
C LEU A 15 -3.33 23.08 7.69
N ASP A 16 -3.74 23.86 6.69
CA ASP A 16 -5.12 23.97 6.20
C ASP A 16 -5.10 24.41 4.73
N ARG A 17 -5.78 23.65 3.87
CA ARG A 17 -5.83 23.88 2.42
C ARG A 17 -6.56 25.17 2.01
N SER A 18 -7.32 25.78 2.91
CA SER A 18 -8.01 27.06 2.71
C SER A 18 -7.15 28.29 3.01
N MET A 19 -5.95 28.09 3.57
CA MET A 19 -5.02 29.20 3.82
C MET A 19 -4.65 29.94 2.54
N TYR A 20 -4.14 31.16 2.70
CA TYR A 20 -3.65 31.95 1.57
C TYR A 20 -2.41 31.31 0.94
N GLY A 21 -2.41 31.26 -0.40
CA GLY A 21 -1.32 30.74 -1.22
C GLY A 21 -1.84 29.87 -2.35
N SER A 22 -1.23 29.98 -3.54
CA SER A 22 -1.66 29.25 -4.73
C SER A 22 -1.62 27.73 -4.56
N ASP A 23 -0.67 27.23 -3.78
CA ASP A 23 -0.41 25.79 -3.64
C ASP A 23 -1.15 25.15 -2.47
N GLN A 24 -1.84 25.94 -1.65
CA GLN A 24 -2.50 25.48 -0.43
C GLN A 24 -3.56 24.43 -0.75
N SER A 25 -4.41 24.71 -1.74
CA SER A 25 -5.47 23.80 -2.17
C SER A 25 -4.94 22.46 -2.68
N ALA A 26 -3.70 22.38 -3.18
CA ALA A 26 -3.08 21.17 -3.72
C ALA A 26 -2.14 20.45 -2.72
N SER A 27 -1.84 21.08 -1.59
CA SER A 27 -0.94 20.59 -0.54
C SER A 27 -1.59 19.52 0.34
N VAL A 28 -0.75 18.81 1.09
CA VAL A 28 -1.15 17.71 1.98
C VAL A 28 -1.25 18.23 3.41
N GLU A 29 -2.41 18.01 4.06
CA GLU A 29 -2.60 18.32 5.48
C GLU A 29 -1.97 17.28 6.41
N PRO A 30 -1.83 17.55 7.72
CA PRO A 30 -1.14 16.64 8.64
C PRO A 30 -1.71 15.22 8.68
N THR A 31 -3.03 15.07 8.59
CA THR A 31 -3.71 13.77 8.53
C THR A 31 -3.41 13.05 7.22
N GLY A 32 -3.47 13.76 6.09
CA GLY A 32 -3.09 13.25 4.78
C GLY A 32 -1.63 12.79 4.72
N PHE A 33 -0.73 13.52 5.40
CA PHE A 33 0.68 13.16 5.45
C PHE A 33 0.92 11.86 6.22
N ARG A 34 0.28 11.70 7.39
CA ARG A 34 0.35 10.43 8.15
C ARG A 34 -0.18 9.25 7.34
N ASN A 35 -1.29 9.46 6.63
CA ASN A 35 -1.87 8.44 5.76
C ASN A 35 -0.95 8.10 4.60
N LEU A 36 -0.31 9.10 3.98
CA LEU A 36 0.65 8.90 2.90
C LEU A 36 1.83 8.04 3.36
N VAL A 37 2.44 8.40 4.49
CA VAL A 37 3.57 7.63 5.07
C VAL A 37 3.14 6.20 5.38
N GLY A 38 1.99 6.02 6.05
CA GLY A 38 1.47 4.70 6.37
C GLY A 38 1.18 3.85 5.13
N ALA A 39 0.61 4.45 4.08
CA ALA A 39 0.36 3.78 2.81
C ALA A 39 1.66 3.35 2.11
N VAL A 40 2.68 4.22 2.09
CA VAL A 40 4.00 3.87 1.52
C VAL A 40 4.58 2.65 2.24
N ARG A 41 4.59 2.64 3.57
CA ARG A 41 5.11 1.49 4.35
C ARG A 41 4.32 0.19 4.12
N LYS A 42 2.99 0.29 4.01
CA LYS A 42 2.15 -0.87 3.68
C LYS A 42 2.46 -1.42 2.29
N ILE A 43 2.70 -0.55 1.31
CA ILE A 43 3.07 -0.98 -0.04
C ILE A 43 4.44 -1.66 -0.04
N GLU A 44 5.45 -1.09 0.63
CA GLU A 44 6.78 -1.71 0.76
C GLU A 44 6.68 -3.14 1.33
N LEU A 45 5.87 -3.33 2.38
CA LEU A 45 5.63 -4.66 2.96
C LEU A 45 4.87 -5.59 1.99
N ALA A 46 3.83 -5.07 1.32
CA ALA A 46 3.00 -5.86 0.42
C ALA A 46 3.72 -6.32 -0.85
N MET A 47 4.73 -5.57 -1.31
CA MET A 47 5.53 -5.95 -2.49
C MET A 47 6.33 -7.24 -2.28
N GLY A 48 6.69 -7.56 -1.03
CA GLY A 48 7.34 -8.83 -0.68
C GLY A 48 8.67 -9.07 -1.42
N ASP A 49 8.97 -10.35 -1.68
CA ASP A 49 10.22 -10.81 -2.31
C ASP A 49 10.05 -11.16 -3.81
N GLY A 50 8.84 -11.01 -4.36
CA GLY A 50 8.51 -11.38 -5.74
C GLY A 50 8.47 -12.89 -6.00
N ILE A 51 8.65 -13.74 -4.99
CA ILE A 51 8.60 -15.19 -5.14
C ILE A 51 7.19 -15.68 -4.89
N LYS A 52 6.58 -16.31 -5.88
CA LYS A 52 5.25 -16.93 -5.73
C LYS A 52 5.31 -18.08 -4.73
N LYS A 53 4.55 -17.96 -3.64
CA LYS A 53 4.44 -18.96 -2.57
C LYS A 53 2.97 -19.08 -2.16
N THR A 54 2.57 -20.25 -1.68
CA THR A 54 1.30 -20.43 -0.97
C THR A 54 1.50 -20.12 0.51
N ILE A 55 0.56 -19.40 1.13
CA ILE A 55 0.60 -19.17 2.58
C ILE A 55 -0.17 -20.28 3.30
N GLU A 56 0.18 -20.57 4.55
CA GLU A 56 -0.47 -21.65 5.33
C GLU A 56 -1.98 -21.47 5.44
N ALA A 57 -2.46 -20.23 5.52
CA ALA A 57 -3.88 -19.91 5.55
C ALA A 57 -4.62 -20.25 4.24
N GLU A 58 -3.91 -20.36 3.11
CA GLU A 58 -4.51 -20.75 1.83
C GLU A 58 -4.71 -22.27 1.72
N THR A 59 -3.96 -23.08 2.47
CA THR A 59 -4.02 -24.55 2.42
C THR A 59 -5.42 -25.12 2.68
N PRO A 60 -6.14 -24.79 3.78
CA PRO A 60 -7.48 -25.34 4.02
C PRO A 60 -8.50 -24.86 2.97
N ILE A 61 -8.31 -23.65 2.42
CA ILE A 61 -9.16 -23.09 1.36
C ILE A 61 -8.94 -23.89 0.06
N ALA A 62 -7.68 -24.16 -0.26
CA ALA A 62 -7.27 -24.96 -1.40
C ALA A 62 -7.82 -26.40 -1.34
N GLU A 63 -7.83 -27.01 -0.15
CA GLU A 63 -8.40 -28.34 0.09
C GLU A 63 -9.91 -28.37 -0.11
N ASN A 64 -10.63 -27.42 0.50
CA ASN A 64 -12.08 -27.33 0.36
C ASN A 64 -12.51 -27.17 -1.10
N LEU A 65 -11.86 -26.28 -1.84
CA LEU A 65 -12.19 -26.00 -3.23
C LEU A 65 -11.84 -27.14 -4.20
N ARG A 66 -10.87 -28.01 -3.85
CA ARG A 66 -10.39 -29.12 -4.69
C ARG A 66 -10.80 -30.50 -4.18
N GLN A 67 -11.77 -30.57 -3.28
CA GLN A 67 -12.24 -31.85 -2.69
C GLN A 67 -12.73 -32.90 -3.71
N HIS A 68 -13.04 -32.49 -4.94
CA HIS A 68 -13.51 -33.36 -6.02
C HIS A 68 -12.38 -33.89 -6.93
N LEU A 69 -11.14 -33.50 -6.68
CA LEU A 69 -9.96 -33.92 -7.44
C LEU A 69 -9.12 -34.88 -6.59
N ASP A 70 -8.47 -35.85 -7.23
CA ASP A 70 -7.43 -36.66 -6.60
C ASP A 70 -6.07 -36.00 -6.90
N TRP A 71 -5.72 -34.98 -6.10
CA TRP A 71 -4.63 -34.04 -6.39
C TRP A 71 -3.52 -34.03 -5.33
N LYS A 72 -3.58 -34.95 -4.37
CA LYS A 72 -2.59 -35.14 -3.32
C LYS A 72 -1.91 -36.49 -3.45
#